data_AF-A0A956R160-F1
#
_entry.id   AF-A0A956R160-F1
#
_cell.length_a   1.000
_cell.length_b   1.000
_cell.length_c   1.000
_cell.angle_alpha   90.00
_cell.angle_beta   90.00
_cell.angle_gamma   90.00
#
_symmetry.space_group_name_H-M   'P 1'
#
loop_
_entity.id
_entity.type
_entity.pdbx_description
1 polymer ?
#
loop_
_entity_poly.entity_id
_entity_poly.type
_entity_poly.pdbx_seq_one_letter_code
_entity_poly.pdbx_strand_id
1 'polypeptide(L)'
;MLTIRHTTPVFLAGILAFVAVPTTVQAYQFDDDEAAYRDLYLATAVELVGRVVDEQGMGLDGAQLRLIGFGEGLLNDGEATDSWSGGSFSLAGLARRSVLLEVSLDGYYTEIIPVDLHAAIDEDQVDVGDVRLVARQFGRARMTFGGDVMFGRRMLDHDEDGVLGEAGDVLHLPTLGADTTALFRFVEPLLFSDDHTAVNLETPVTDNPATPHPTKSYVFHAYSGSVAVLPDVGIDSVSLGNNHVYDYLEGGMNDTLMHLDNLGITYYGAGV
;
A
#
# COMPACT_ATOMS: atom_id res chain seq x y z
N MET A 1 31.19 87.65 -3.70
CA MET A 1 30.15 88.68 -3.89
C MET A 1 29.23 88.19 -5.00
N LEU A 2 27.93 88.18 -4.74
CA LEU A 2 26.82 87.63 -5.54
C LEU A 2 26.97 87.85 -7.06
N THR A 3 26.81 86.81 -7.90
CA THR A 3 26.05 86.94 -9.17
C THR A 3 25.61 85.59 -9.72
N ILE A 4 24.30 85.43 -9.88
CA ILE A 4 23.61 84.36 -10.61
C ILE A 4 23.88 84.51 -12.12
N ARG A 5 24.10 83.41 -12.84
CA ARG A 5 23.81 83.36 -14.28
C ARG A 5 23.00 82.12 -14.62
N HIS A 6 21.78 82.37 -15.08
CA HIS A 6 20.95 81.44 -15.81
C HIS A 6 21.60 81.06 -17.13
N THR A 7 21.59 79.77 -17.46
CA THR A 7 21.68 79.28 -18.83
C THR A 7 20.55 78.28 -19.06
N THR A 8 19.66 78.64 -19.98
CA THR A 8 18.57 77.86 -20.54
C THR A 8 19.09 76.56 -21.18
N PRO A 9 18.43 75.39 -20.97
CA PRO A 9 18.76 74.20 -21.73
C PRO A 9 18.13 74.27 -23.13
N VAL A 10 18.95 74.05 -24.16
CA VAL A 10 18.52 73.86 -25.55
C VAL A 10 18.07 72.42 -25.72
N PHE A 11 16.81 72.22 -26.12
CA PHE A 11 16.26 70.91 -26.48
C PHE A 11 16.79 70.50 -27.88
N LEU A 12 17.52 69.38 -27.94
CA LEU A 12 17.84 68.70 -29.19
C LEU A 12 16.90 67.49 -29.30
N ALA A 13 15.97 67.53 -30.26
CA ALA A 13 15.06 66.43 -30.54
C ALA A 13 15.82 65.29 -31.25
N GLY A 14 16.17 64.24 -30.50
CA GLY A 14 16.66 62.98 -31.06
C GLY A 14 15.49 62.11 -31.51
N ILE A 15 15.44 61.77 -32.79
CA ILE A 15 14.49 60.80 -33.35
C ILE A 15 14.92 59.41 -32.86
N LEU A 16 14.18 58.83 -31.91
CA LEU A 16 14.30 57.41 -31.57
C LEU A 16 13.55 56.58 -32.62
N ALA A 17 14.29 55.87 -33.46
CA ALA A 17 13.73 54.78 -34.25
C ALA A 17 13.64 53.53 -33.37
N PHE A 18 12.43 53.15 -32.95
CA PHE A 18 12.19 51.86 -32.31
C PHE A 18 12.18 50.77 -33.39
N VAL A 19 13.23 49.95 -33.43
CA VAL A 19 13.19 48.65 -34.11
C VAL A 19 12.48 47.69 -33.15
N ALA A 20 11.25 47.32 -33.46
CA ALA A 20 10.56 46.24 -32.75
C ALA A 20 11.29 44.93 -33.05
N VAL A 21 11.96 44.36 -32.06
CA VAL A 21 12.46 42.98 -32.12
C VAL A 21 11.30 42.07 -31.73
N PRO A 22 10.77 41.20 -32.61
CA PRO A 22 9.80 40.22 -32.19
C PRO A 22 10.56 39.14 -31.42
N THR A 23 10.56 39.23 -30.10
CA THR A 23 10.88 38.09 -29.25
C THR A 23 9.58 37.64 -28.61
N THR A 24 8.82 36.82 -29.34
CA THR A 24 7.99 35.82 -28.68
C THR A 24 8.95 34.84 -28.04
N VAL A 25 9.36 35.12 -26.80
CA VAL A 25 9.84 34.06 -25.93
C VAL A 25 8.60 33.22 -25.66
N GLN A 26 8.46 32.11 -26.41
CA GLN A 26 7.53 31.06 -26.02
C GLN A 26 8.00 30.62 -24.63
N ALA A 27 7.19 30.87 -23.61
CA ALA A 27 7.46 30.30 -22.29
C ALA A 27 7.54 28.78 -22.49
N TYR A 28 8.58 28.16 -21.94
CA TYR A 28 8.70 26.70 -21.93
C TYR A 28 7.42 26.13 -21.29
N GLN A 29 6.63 25.37 -22.06
CA GLN A 29 5.34 24.84 -21.61
C GLN A 29 5.60 23.57 -20.80
N PHE A 30 6.15 23.77 -19.60
CA PHE A 30 6.52 22.70 -18.68
C PHE A 30 5.38 21.68 -18.49
N ASP A 31 4.15 22.15 -18.37
CA ASP A 31 2.97 21.30 -18.16
C ASP A 31 2.61 20.43 -19.39
N ASP A 32 2.78 20.96 -20.61
CA ASP A 32 2.48 20.23 -21.84
C ASP A 32 3.58 19.19 -22.14
N ASP A 33 4.84 19.56 -21.91
CA ASP A 33 5.99 18.66 -22.05
C ASP A 33 5.96 17.54 -20.99
N GLU A 34 5.57 17.84 -19.75
CA GLU A 34 5.38 16.86 -18.69
C GLU A 34 4.22 15.91 -18.99
N ALA A 35 3.08 16.43 -19.47
CA ALA A 35 1.95 15.60 -19.86
C ALA A 35 2.31 14.68 -21.04
N ALA A 36 2.98 15.19 -22.06
CA ALA A 36 3.45 14.40 -23.20
C ALA A 36 4.48 13.35 -22.78
N TYR A 37 5.42 13.69 -21.89
CA TYR A 37 6.37 12.74 -21.34
C TYR A 37 5.67 11.66 -20.52
N ARG A 38 4.72 12.03 -19.67
CA ARG A 38 3.92 11.07 -18.90
C ARG A 38 3.15 10.13 -19.82
N ASP A 39 2.48 10.65 -20.84
CA ASP A 39 1.71 9.84 -21.79
C ASP A 39 2.64 8.87 -22.54
N LEU A 40 3.82 9.33 -22.96
CA LEU A 40 4.85 8.49 -23.57
C LEU A 40 5.36 7.42 -22.58
N TYR A 41 5.64 7.79 -21.33
CA TYR A 41 6.09 6.88 -20.29
C TYR A 41 5.08 5.78 -20.01
N LEU A 42 3.80 6.15 -19.87
CA LEU A 42 2.70 5.21 -19.64
C LEU A 42 2.40 4.33 -20.85
N ALA A 43 2.67 4.80 -22.06
CA ALA A 43 2.56 4.02 -23.29
C ALA A 43 3.78 3.11 -23.56
N THR A 44 4.89 3.30 -22.84
CA THR A 44 6.12 2.53 -23.04
C THR A 44 6.16 1.36 -22.08
N ALA A 45 5.98 0.16 -22.61
CA ALA A 45 6.02 -1.07 -21.83
C ALA A 45 7.40 -1.34 -21.21
N VAL A 46 7.42 -2.23 -20.22
CA VAL A 46 8.62 -2.78 -19.59
C VAL A 46 8.48 -4.30 -19.48
N GLU A 47 9.59 -5.03 -19.55
CA GLU A 47 9.66 -6.46 -19.28
C GLU A 47 10.12 -6.70 -17.84
N LEU A 48 9.43 -7.58 -17.11
CA LEU A 48 9.90 -8.10 -15.84
C LEU A 48 10.64 -9.42 -16.09
N VAL A 49 11.85 -9.57 -15.55
CA VAL A 49 12.63 -10.81 -15.61
C VAL A 49 13.17 -11.22 -14.26
N GLY A 50 13.58 -12.47 -14.15
CA GLY A 50 14.30 -12.99 -13.00
C GLY A 50 14.51 -14.50 -13.09
N ARG A 51 14.82 -15.11 -11.96
CA ARG A 51 14.93 -16.57 -11.80
C ARG A 51 14.24 -17.04 -10.53
N VAL A 52 13.59 -18.19 -10.59
CA VAL A 52 13.09 -18.92 -9.44
C VAL A 52 14.11 -19.96 -9.03
N VAL A 53 14.54 -19.96 -7.78
CA VAL A 53 15.58 -20.87 -7.27
C VAL A 53 15.20 -21.51 -5.95
N ASP A 54 15.84 -22.62 -5.62
CA ASP A 54 15.73 -23.23 -4.29
C ASP A 54 16.67 -22.58 -3.25
N GLU A 55 16.67 -23.12 -2.03
CA GLU A 55 17.54 -22.68 -0.93
C GLU A 55 19.04 -22.85 -1.24
N GLN A 56 19.42 -23.65 -2.24
CA GLN A 56 20.79 -23.86 -2.70
C GLN A 56 21.15 -23.00 -3.93
N GLY A 57 20.21 -22.25 -4.48
CA GLY A 57 20.40 -21.44 -5.69
C GLY A 57 20.26 -22.22 -7.00
N MET A 58 19.77 -23.46 -6.94
CA MET A 58 19.46 -24.24 -8.14
C MET A 58 18.15 -23.74 -8.75
N GLY A 59 18.12 -23.62 -10.07
CA GLY A 59 16.92 -23.18 -10.80
C GLY A 59 15.76 -24.15 -10.64
N LEU A 60 14.57 -23.60 -10.38
CA LEU A 60 13.33 -24.34 -10.28
C LEU A 60 12.48 -24.10 -11.52
N ASP A 61 12.38 -25.11 -12.37
CA ASP A 61 11.54 -25.07 -13.56
C ASP A 61 10.08 -25.39 -13.19
N GLY A 62 9.12 -24.73 -13.85
CA GLY A 62 7.69 -24.98 -13.70
C GLY A 62 7.02 -24.32 -12.49
N ALA A 63 7.72 -23.44 -11.76
CA ALA A 63 7.08 -22.54 -10.82
C ALA A 63 6.19 -21.54 -11.58
N GLN A 64 4.97 -21.35 -11.09
CA GLN A 64 3.97 -20.44 -11.63
C GLN A 64 4.18 -19.04 -11.05
N LEU A 65 4.18 -18.03 -11.91
CA LEU A 65 4.33 -16.63 -11.55
C LEU A 65 3.10 -15.85 -11.99
N ARG A 66 2.55 -15.02 -11.10
CA ARG A 66 1.38 -14.18 -11.37
C ARG A 66 1.53 -12.81 -10.73
N LEU A 67 1.14 -11.77 -11.45
CA LEU A 67 1.08 -10.42 -10.92
C LEU A 67 -0.23 -10.17 -10.18
N ILE A 68 -0.13 -9.52 -9.02
CA ILE A 68 -1.26 -8.99 -8.25
C ILE A 68 -1.17 -7.46 -8.33
N GLY A 69 -2.09 -6.86 -9.07
CA GLY A 69 -2.18 -5.43 -9.26
C GLY A 69 -3.04 -4.75 -8.19
N PHE A 70 -2.68 -3.53 -7.83
CA PHE A 70 -3.44 -2.67 -6.92
C PHE A 70 -3.33 -1.21 -7.36
N GLY A 71 -4.35 -0.41 -7.10
CA GLY A 71 -4.39 0.99 -7.55
C GLY A 71 -4.21 1.10 -9.07
N GLU A 72 -3.22 1.88 -9.51
CA GLU A 72 -2.89 2.00 -10.94
C GLU A 72 -2.20 0.75 -11.51
N GLY A 73 -1.67 -0.14 -10.66
CA GLY A 73 -1.08 -1.42 -11.05
C GLY A 73 -2.09 -2.46 -11.52
N LEU A 74 -3.40 -2.19 -11.41
CA LEU A 74 -4.45 -3.05 -11.97
C LEU A 74 -4.32 -3.29 -13.48
N LEU A 75 -3.57 -2.44 -14.20
CA LEU A 75 -3.25 -2.63 -15.61
C LEU A 75 -2.42 -3.90 -15.89
N ASN A 76 -1.71 -4.41 -14.87
CA ASN A 76 -0.87 -5.60 -14.94
C ASN A 76 -1.47 -6.78 -14.17
N ASP A 77 -2.65 -6.62 -13.55
CA ASP A 77 -3.23 -7.65 -12.67
C ASP A 77 -3.56 -8.93 -13.45
N GLY A 78 -3.13 -10.07 -12.91
CA GLY A 78 -3.39 -11.37 -13.51
C GLY A 78 -2.45 -11.77 -14.65
N GLU A 79 -1.55 -10.89 -15.09
CA GLU A 79 -0.46 -11.28 -16.01
C GLU A 79 0.39 -12.39 -15.38
N ALA A 80 0.69 -13.44 -16.14
CA ALA A 80 1.26 -14.66 -15.60
C ALA A 80 2.20 -15.36 -16.58
N THR A 81 3.18 -16.08 -16.02
CA THR A 81 4.17 -16.86 -16.76
C THR A 81 4.61 -18.06 -15.92
N ASP A 82 5.38 -18.95 -16.52
CA ASP A 82 6.03 -20.06 -15.81
C ASP A 82 7.54 -19.89 -15.90
N SER A 83 8.24 -20.31 -14.85
CA SER A 83 9.69 -20.48 -14.91
C SER A 83 10.06 -21.64 -15.83
N TRP A 84 11.08 -21.44 -16.65
CA TRP A 84 11.64 -22.43 -17.56
C TRP A 84 13.06 -22.81 -17.14
N SER A 85 13.76 -23.53 -18.02
CA SER A 85 15.14 -24.01 -17.87
C SER A 85 16.04 -23.11 -17.01
N GLY A 86 16.43 -23.61 -15.85
CA GLY A 86 17.32 -22.92 -14.92
C GLY A 86 16.60 -21.93 -14.00
N GLY A 87 15.26 -22.04 -13.91
CA GLY A 87 14.37 -21.19 -13.15
C GLY A 87 14.05 -19.84 -13.78
N SER A 88 14.58 -19.52 -14.96
CA SER A 88 14.39 -18.22 -15.59
C SER A 88 12.91 -17.97 -15.93
N PHE A 89 12.47 -16.73 -15.81
CA PHE A 89 11.13 -16.29 -16.23
C PHE A 89 11.17 -14.90 -16.86
N SER A 90 10.14 -14.56 -17.64
CA SER A 90 9.89 -13.19 -18.10
C SER A 90 8.41 -12.91 -18.36
N LEU A 91 8.04 -11.65 -18.17
CA LEU A 91 6.73 -11.05 -18.44
C LEU A 91 6.94 -9.75 -19.21
N ALA A 92 6.67 -9.75 -20.50
CA ALA A 92 6.83 -8.58 -21.36
C ALA A 92 5.52 -7.79 -21.48
N GLY A 93 5.60 -6.54 -21.92
CA GLY A 93 4.41 -5.74 -22.23
C GLY A 93 3.73 -5.12 -21.01
N LEU A 94 4.40 -5.10 -19.86
CA LEU A 94 3.83 -4.58 -18.62
C LEU A 94 3.79 -3.06 -18.63
N ALA A 95 2.73 -2.49 -18.05
CA ALA A 95 2.69 -1.09 -17.70
C ALA A 95 3.70 -0.78 -16.59
N ARG A 96 4.28 0.41 -16.60
CA ARG A 96 5.23 0.89 -15.58
C ARG A 96 4.52 1.29 -14.29
N ARG A 97 4.02 0.27 -13.58
CA ARG A 97 3.23 0.35 -12.34
C ARG A 97 3.65 -0.74 -11.37
N SER A 98 3.87 -0.38 -10.12
CA SER A 98 4.23 -1.35 -9.08
C SER A 98 3.12 -2.40 -8.88
N VAL A 99 3.54 -3.62 -8.61
CA VAL A 99 2.68 -4.79 -8.41
C VAL A 99 3.28 -5.68 -7.31
N LEU A 100 2.53 -6.69 -6.87
CA LEU A 100 3.15 -7.85 -6.21
C LEU A 100 3.36 -8.96 -7.24
N LEU A 101 4.44 -9.73 -7.08
CA LEU A 101 4.71 -10.95 -7.82
C LEU A 101 4.51 -12.14 -6.89
N GLU A 102 3.48 -12.93 -7.17
CA GLU A 102 3.22 -14.22 -6.54
C GLU A 102 3.95 -15.33 -7.31
N VAL A 103 4.75 -16.13 -6.59
CA VAL A 103 5.50 -17.26 -7.14
C VAL A 103 5.17 -18.51 -6.35
N SER A 104 4.65 -19.53 -7.04
CA SER A 104 4.22 -20.78 -6.41
C SER A 104 4.75 -22.00 -7.16
N LEU A 105 5.06 -23.05 -6.41
CA LEU A 105 5.45 -24.35 -6.94
C LEU A 105 5.02 -25.43 -5.95
N ASP A 106 4.42 -26.51 -6.45
CA ASP A 106 3.99 -27.63 -5.62
C ASP A 106 5.14 -28.16 -4.75
N GLY A 107 4.88 -28.28 -3.45
CA GLY A 107 5.88 -28.70 -2.47
C GLY A 107 6.75 -27.57 -1.90
N TYR A 108 6.56 -26.32 -2.33
CA TYR A 108 7.19 -25.14 -1.78
C TYR A 108 6.14 -24.23 -1.12
N TYR A 109 6.61 -23.33 -0.25
CA TYR A 109 5.79 -22.21 0.17
C TYR A 109 5.69 -21.18 -0.97
N THR A 110 4.52 -20.58 -1.14
CA THR A 110 4.32 -19.47 -2.07
C THR A 110 5.09 -18.25 -1.59
N GLU A 111 5.85 -17.61 -2.48
CA GLU A 111 6.51 -16.33 -2.19
C GLU A 111 5.73 -15.19 -2.85
N ILE A 112 5.56 -14.09 -2.14
CA ILE A 112 4.92 -12.88 -2.66
C ILE A 112 5.84 -11.70 -2.37
N ILE A 113 6.35 -11.06 -3.44
CA ILE A 113 7.31 -9.96 -3.32
C ILE A 113 6.80 -8.69 -4.01
N PRO A 114 7.10 -7.49 -3.49
CA PRO A 114 6.83 -6.26 -4.20
C PRO A 114 7.78 -6.11 -5.39
N VAL A 115 7.24 -5.67 -6.53
CA VAL A 115 8.01 -5.37 -7.74
C VAL A 115 7.75 -3.93 -8.15
N ASP A 116 8.82 -3.16 -8.24
CA ASP A 116 8.76 -1.79 -8.74
C ASP A 116 9.05 -1.76 -10.25
N LEU A 117 8.00 -1.52 -11.04
CA LEU A 117 8.10 -1.42 -12.50
C LEU A 117 8.31 0.02 -12.98
N HIS A 118 8.57 0.97 -12.07
CA HIS A 118 8.86 2.37 -12.43
C HIS A 118 10.31 2.57 -12.93
N ALA A 119 10.75 1.75 -13.87
CA ALA A 119 12.04 1.87 -14.53
C ALA A 119 12.11 3.12 -15.42
N ALA A 120 13.31 3.60 -15.72
CA ALA A 120 13.52 4.71 -16.65
C ALA A 120 13.02 4.35 -18.05
N ILE A 121 12.58 5.33 -18.85
CA ILE A 121 11.94 5.05 -20.15
C ILE A 121 12.86 4.33 -21.15
N ASP A 122 14.18 4.51 -21.01
CA ASP A 122 15.22 3.84 -21.78
C ASP A 122 15.63 2.46 -21.20
N GLU A 123 15.13 2.11 -20.01
CA GLU A 123 15.21 0.77 -19.44
C GLU A 123 13.97 -0.02 -19.87
N ASP A 124 14.18 -0.98 -20.76
CA ASP A 124 13.13 -1.87 -21.26
C ASP A 124 12.87 -3.08 -20.35
N GLN A 125 13.70 -3.27 -19.31
CA GLN A 125 13.66 -4.43 -18.44
C GLN A 125 13.87 -4.07 -16.95
N VAL A 126 13.12 -4.74 -16.08
CA VAL A 126 13.31 -4.79 -14.63
C VAL A 126 13.68 -6.22 -14.25
N ASP A 127 14.87 -6.39 -13.68
CA ASP A 127 15.35 -7.69 -13.18
C ASP A 127 15.17 -7.75 -11.65
N VAL A 128 14.33 -8.68 -11.17
CA VAL A 128 14.13 -8.91 -9.73
C VAL A 128 15.17 -9.88 -9.14
N GLY A 129 16.06 -10.42 -9.97
CA GLY A 129 17.07 -11.38 -9.58
C GLY A 129 16.49 -12.75 -9.22
N ASP A 130 17.12 -13.40 -8.25
CA ASP A 130 16.71 -14.73 -7.78
C ASP A 130 15.57 -14.61 -6.74
N VAL A 131 14.38 -15.08 -7.11
CA VAL A 131 13.26 -15.34 -6.19
C VAL A 131 13.42 -16.74 -5.61
N ARG A 132 13.76 -16.81 -4.32
CA ARG A 132 14.03 -18.09 -3.65
C ARG A 132 12.76 -18.70 -3.07
N LEU A 133 12.41 -19.90 -3.49
CA LEU A 133 11.36 -20.70 -2.86
C LEU A 133 11.92 -21.61 -1.76
N VAL A 134 11.14 -21.77 -0.70
CA VAL A 134 11.47 -22.63 0.45
C VAL A 134 10.60 -23.89 0.41
N ALA A 135 11.22 -25.07 0.40
CA ALA A 135 10.47 -26.32 0.36
C ALA A 135 9.65 -26.53 1.64
N ARG A 136 8.40 -26.97 1.50
CA ARG A 136 7.58 -27.46 2.61
C ARG A 136 8.08 -28.85 3.00
N GLN A 137 8.28 -29.06 4.30
CA GLN A 137 8.71 -30.36 4.83
C GLN A 137 8.21 -30.56 6.25
N PHE A 138 8.07 -31.83 6.64
CA PHE A 138 7.69 -32.17 8.00
C PHE A 138 8.66 -31.55 9.02
N GLY A 139 8.12 -30.94 10.08
CA GLY A 139 8.91 -30.27 11.12
C GLY A 139 9.37 -28.85 10.77
N ARG A 140 8.91 -28.29 9.65
CA ARG A 140 9.07 -26.88 9.29
C ARG A 140 7.71 -26.18 9.33
N ALA A 141 7.69 -24.93 9.79
CA ALA A 141 6.56 -24.03 9.70
C ALA A 141 7.04 -22.65 9.23
N ARG A 142 6.24 -21.96 8.41
CA ARG A 142 6.43 -20.54 8.08
C ARG A 142 5.31 -19.74 8.75
N MET A 143 5.67 -18.62 9.36
CA MET A 143 4.73 -17.78 10.09
C MET A 143 4.84 -16.33 9.65
N THR A 144 3.70 -15.68 9.46
CA THR A 144 3.61 -14.25 9.16
C THR A 144 3.15 -13.49 10.39
N PHE A 145 3.83 -12.37 10.67
CA PHE A 145 3.47 -11.46 11.76
C PHE A 145 3.16 -10.08 11.19
N GLY A 146 1.88 -9.70 11.24
CA GLY A 146 1.43 -8.34 10.99
C GLY A 146 1.60 -7.45 12.22
N GLY A 147 1.80 -6.17 11.98
CA GLY A 147 1.82 -5.16 13.03
C GLY A 147 0.41 -4.81 13.52
N ASP A 148 0.24 -3.55 13.88
CA ASP A 148 -0.99 -3.02 14.46
C ASP A 148 -2.14 -3.01 13.44
N VAL A 149 -3.19 -3.76 13.76
CA VAL A 149 -4.45 -3.80 13.03
C VAL A 149 -5.50 -3.06 13.86
N MET A 150 -6.09 -2.04 13.26
CA MET A 150 -7.16 -1.22 13.87
C MET A 150 -8.25 -0.91 12.85
N PHE A 151 -9.51 -0.95 13.30
CA PHE A 151 -10.70 -0.68 12.48
C PHE A 151 -11.46 0.60 12.89
N GLY A 152 -10.98 1.29 13.92
CA GLY A 152 -11.62 2.50 14.45
C GLY A 152 -11.17 3.80 13.75
N ARG A 153 -11.71 4.93 14.24
CA ARG A 153 -11.37 6.31 13.81
C ARG A 153 -11.57 6.52 12.32
N ARG A 154 -10.52 6.86 11.58
CA ARG A 154 -10.53 7.27 10.16
C ARG A 154 -11.11 6.25 9.20
N MET A 155 -11.25 5.01 9.66
CA MET A 155 -11.91 3.98 8.90
C MET A 155 -13.44 4.14 8.96
N LEU A 156 -13.99 4.53 10.10
CA LEU A 156 -15.43 4.73 10.33
C LEU A 156 -15.89 6.20 10.19
N ASP A 157 -14.95 7.14 10.34
CA ASP A 157 -15.17 8.59 10.35
C ASP A 157 -13.91 9.26 9.81
N HIS A 158 -13.86 9.45 8.49
CA HIS A 158 -12.65 9.86 7.77
C HIS A 158 -12.18 11.28 8.13
N ASP A 159 -13.11 12.21 8.29
CA ASP A 159 -12.82 13.63 8.58
C ASP A 159 -12.87 13.97 10.08
N GLU A 160 -13.21 12.99 10.93
CA GLU A 160 -13.25 13.07 12.39
C GLU A 160 -14.31 14.07 12.90
N ASP A 161 -15.44 14.21 12.20
CA ASP A 161 -16.52 15.13 12.55
C ASP A 161 -17.61 14.50 13.46
N GLY A 162 -17.54 13.17 13.64
CA GLY A 162 -18.44 12.38 14.48
C GLY A 162 -19.70 11.88 13.78
N VAL A 163 -19.86 12.13 12.48
CA VAL A 163 -20.94 11.58 11.66
C VAL A 163 -20.43 10.33 10.94
N LEU A 164 -21.13 9.22 11.12
CA LEU A 164 -20.72 7.93 10.56
C LEU A 164 -21.49 7.60 9.28
N GLY A 165 -20.79 6.98 8.33
CA GLY A 165 -21.35 6.46 7.09
C GLY A 165 -21.53 7.52 6.01
N GLU A 166 -20.73 8.58 6.06
CA GLU A 166 -20.72 9.65 5.07
C GLU A 166 -19.79 9.33 3.89
N ALA A 167 -19.89 10.15 2.84
CA ALA A 167 -19.05 10.00 1.67
C ALA A 167 -17.58 10.29 2.02
N GLY A 168 -16.75 9.24 2.03
CA GLY A 168 -15.35 9.32 2.42
C GLY A 168 -14.99 8.26 3.47
N ASP A 169 -15.97 7.80 4.24
CA ASP A 169 -15.79 6.70 5.18
C ASP A 169 -15.49 5.41 4.46
N VAL A 170 -14.64 4.60 5.07
CA VAL A 170 -14.18 3.33 4.49
C VAL A 170 -15.01 2.17 5.00
N LEU A 171 -15.42 2.22 6.27
CA LEU A 171 -16.21 1.24 6.97
C LEU A 171 -17.57 1.83 7.33
N HIS A 172 -18.63 1.12 6.96
CA HIS A 172 -20.00 1.52 7.28
C HIS A 172 -20.65 0.45 8.16
N LEU A 173 -21.28 0.85 9.26
CA LEU A 173 -21.92 -0.08 10.20
C LEU A 173 -22.88 -1.10 9.52
N PRO A 174 -23.70 -0.72 8.51
CA PRO A 174 -24.57 -1.68 7.84
C PRO A 174 -23.85 -2.74 6.98
N THR A 175 -22.61 -2.47 6.54
CA THR A 175 -21.83 -3.31 5.62
C THR A 175 -20.46 -3.68 6.17
N LEU A 176 -20.29 -3.58 7.49
CA LEU A 176 -18.99 -3.60 8.16
C LEU A 176 -18.11 -4.79 7.77
N GLY A 177 -18.69 -5.99 7.67
CA GLY A 177 -17.96 -7.18 7.22
C GLY A 177 -17.46 -7.06 5.78
N ALA A 178 -18.34 -6.68 4.84
CA ALA A 178 -17.98 -6.53 3.43
C ALA A 178 -16.93 -5.43 3.21
N ASP A 179 -17.09 -4.30 3.90
CA ASP A 179 -16.14 -3.18 3.85
C ASP A 179 -14.78 -3.60 4.43
N THR A 180 -14.78 -4.34 5.54
CA THR A 180 -13.55 -4.86 6.16
C THR A 180 -12.86 -5.89 5.26
N THR A 181 -13.59 -6.82 4.64
CA THR A 181 -13.02 -7.76 3.66
C THR A 181 -12.37 -7.01 2.49
N ALA A 182 -13.01 -5.95 2.00
CA ALA A 182 -12.48 -5.15 0.90
C ALA A 182 -11.15 -4.46 1.22
N LEU A 183 -10.86 -4.16 2.50
CA LEU A 183 -9.58 -3.62 2.93
C LEU A 183 -8.43 -4.63 2.77
N PHE A 184 -8.71 -5.91 3.00
CA PHE A 184 -7.68 -6.96 2.99
C PHE A 184 -7.41 -7.56 1.61
N ARG A 185 -8.29 -7.39 0.63
CA ARG A 185 -8.22 -8.08 -0.69
C ARG A 185 -6.85 -8.08 -1.38
N PHE A 186 -6.03 -7.04 -1.19
CA PHE A 186 -4.71 -6.92 -1.84
C PHE A 186 -3.57 -7.56 -1.03
N VAL A 187 -3.78 -7.79 0.27
CA VAL A 187 -2.81 -8.42 1.17
C VAL A 187 -3.23 -9.83 1.59
N GLU A 188 -4.48 -10.21 1.37
CA GLU A 188 -5.03 -11.53 1.65
C GLU A 188 -4.17 -12.68 1.10
N PRO A 189 -3.65 -12.65 -0.14
CA PRO A 189 -2.75 -13.70 -0.63
C PRO A 189 -1.50 -13.89 0.24
N LEU A 190 -0.96 -12.80 0.81
CA LEU A 190 0.18 -12.86 1.72
C LEU A 190 -0.19 -13.53 3.03
N LEU A 191 -1.36 -13.17 3.59
CA LEU A 191 -1.83 -13.68 4.88
C LEU A 191 -2.13 -15.19 4.82
N PHE A 192 -2.59 -15.70 3.68
CA PHE A 192 -2.82 -17.13 3.45
C PHE A 192 -1.58 -17.93 3.02
N SER A 193 -0.46 -17.28 2.71
CA SER A 193 0.71 -17.96 2.14
C SER A 193 1.48 -18.82 3.15
N ASP A 194 1.20 -18.65 4.45
CA ASP A 194 1.95 -19.23 5.57
C ASP A 194 1.15 -20.29 6.33
N ASP A 195 1.84 -21.07 7.18
CA ASP A 195 1.16 -22.07 8.02
C ASP A 195 0.46 -21.44 9.23
N HIS A 196 0.82 -20.20 9.58
CA HIS A 196 0.19 -19.43 10.65
C HIS A 196 0.43 -17.92 10.49
N THR A 197 -0.62 -17.13 10.56
CA THR A 197 -0.57 -15.67 10.49
C THR A 197 -1.12 -15.07 11.78
N ALA A 198 -0.33 -14.17 12.37
CA ALA A 198 -0.72 -13.45 13.59
C ALA A 198 -0.59 -11.94 13.38
N VAL A 199 -1.48 -11.17 14.01
CA VAL A 199 -1.41 -9.69 13.97
C VAL A 199 -1.50 -9.10 15.37
N ASN A 200 -1.05 -7.86 15.57
CA ASN A 200 -1.35 -7.12 16.79
C ASN A 200 -2.71 -6.45 16.67
N LEU A 201 -3.70 -6.88 17.45
CA LEU A 201 -5.03 -6.25 17.45
C LEU A 201 -4.98 -5.03 18.38
N GLU A 202 -4.72 -3.86 17.79
CA GLU A 202 -4.38 -2.61 18.48
C GLU A 202 -5.58 -1.88 19.09
N THR A 203 -6.71 -2.59 19.24
CA THR A 203 -7.96 -2.02 19.72
C THR A 203 -8.72 -3.05 20.56
N PRO A 204 -9.40 -2.65 21.63
CA PRO A 204 -10.44 -3.47 22.22
C PRO A 204 -11.60 -3.63 21.23
N VAL A 205 -12.27 -4.76 21.31
CA VAL A 205 -13.43 -5.11 20.50
C VAL A 205 -14.67 -4.93 21.36
N THR A 206 -15.49 -3.92 21.05
CA THR A 206 -16.73 -3.64 21.78
C THR A 206 -17.74 -2.96 20.87
N ASP A 207 -19.00 -3.44 20.94
CA ASP A 207 -20.12 -2.82 20.25
C ASP A 207 -20.81 -1.72 21.09
N ASN A 208 -20.30 -1.46 22.30
CA ASN A 208 -20.81 -0.44 23.21
C ASN A 208 -19.68 0.45 23.78
N PRO A 209 -19.10 1.35 22.96
CA PRO A 209 -17.97 2.21 23.34
C PRO A 209 -18.40 3.39 24.25
N ALA A 210 -19.09 3.12 25.36
CA ALA A 210 -19.63 4.13 26.27
C ALA A 210 -18.69 4.55 27.41
N THR A 211 -17.63 3.77 27.68
CA THR A 211 -16.71 3.99 28.81
C THR A 211 -15.25 4.17 28.35
N PRO A 212 -14.93 5.21 27.56
CA PRO A 212 -13.57 5.45 27.13
C PRO A 212 -12.67 5.77 28.34
N HIS A 213 -11.39 5.42 28.25
CA HIS A 213 -10.41 5.68 29.29
C HIS A 213 -10.33 7.18 29.59
N PRO A 214 -10.50 7.62 30.85
CA PRO A 214 -10.76 9.03 31.17
C PRO A 214 -9.56 9.97 30.97
N THR A 215 -8.35 9.42 30.84
CA THR A 215 -7.12 10.22 30.74
C THR A 215 -6.27 9.97 29.49
N LYS A 216 -6.66 9.04 28.61
CA LYS A 216 -5.88 8.78 27.39
C LYS A 216 -6.25 9.83 26.33
N SER A 217 -5.23 10.36 25.65
CA SER A 217 -5.44 11.33 24.56
C SER A 217 -6.05 10.69 23.31
N TYR A 218 -5.79 9.40 23.12
CA TYR A 218 -6.33 8.59 22.04
C TYR A 218 -6.91 7.31 22.62
N VAL A 219 -8.18 7.08 22.30
CA VAL A 219 -8.93 5.88 22.64
C VAL A 219 -9.46 5.27 21.35
N PHE A 220 -9.22 3.98 21.16
CA PHE A 220 -9.60 3.22 19.98
C PHE A 220 -10.54 2.10 20.37
N HIS A 221 -11.44 1.72 19.47
CA HIS A 221 -12.19 0.48 19.53
C HIS A 221 -12.39 -0.04 18.10
N ALA A 222 -12.69 -1.33 18.00
CA ALA A 222 -13.27 -1.94 16.82
C ALA A 222 -14.64 -2.51 17.19
N TYR A 223 -15.59 -2.42 16.25
CA TYR A 223 -16.84 -3.18 16.34
C TYR A 223 -16.56 -4.65 16.06
N SER A 224 -17.31 -5.53 16.72
CA SER A 224 -17.12 -6.98 16.60
C SER A 224 -17.29 -7.47 15.15
N GLY A 225 -18.16 -6.82 14.38
CA GLY A 225 -18.39 -7.13 12.97
C GLY A 225 -17.17 -6.89 12.05
N SER A 226 -16.25 -5.99 12.40
CA SER A 226 -14.98 -5.84 11.66
C SER A 226 -14.03 -6.97 12.00
N VAL A 227 -13.94 -7.32 13.29
CA VAL A 227 -13.02 -8.37 13.77
C VAL A 227 -13.46 -9.77 13.33
N ALA A 228 -14.77 -9.97 13.11
CA ALA A 228 -15.32 -11.22 12.60
C ALA A 228 -14.72 -11.66 11.25
N VAL A 229 -14.16 -10.72 10.47
CA VAL A 229 -13.58 -10.99 9.15
C VAL A 229 -12.15 -11.54 9.22
N LEU A 230 -11.43 -11.36 10.34
CA LEU A 230 -10.01 -11.72 10.43
C LEU A 230 -9.70 -13.17 10.00
N PRO A 231 -10.46 -14.20 10.41
CA PRO A 231 -10.21 -15.57 9.95
C PRO A 231 -10.42 -15.75 8.44
N ASP A 232 -11.41 -15.07 7.88
CA ASP A 232 -11.78 -15.18 6.47
C ASP A 232 -10.71 -14.57 5.55
N VAL A 233 -9.86 -13.69 6.06
CA VAL A 233 -8.75 -13.05 5.32
C VAL A 233 -7.39 -13.65 5.67
N GLY A 234 -7.35 -14.79 6.36
CA GLY A 234 -6.13 -15.54 6.63
C GLY A 234 -5.39 -15.14 7.90
N ILE A 235 -6.07 -14.56 8.90
CA ILE A 235 -5.47 -14.28 10.21
C ILE A 235 -5.92 -15.33 11.22
N ASP A 236 -4.98 -16.11 11.72
CA ASP A 236 -5.24 -17.24 12.63
C ASP A 236 -5.28 -16.82 14.11
N SER A 237 -4.55 -15.76 14.47
CA SER A 237 -4.47 -15.31 15.86
C SER A 237 -4.16 -13.82 16.02
N VAL A 238 -4.47 -13.29 17.20
CA VAL A 238 -4.21 -11.90 17.55
C VAL A 238 -3.40 -11.76 18.84
N SER A 239 -2.44 -10.85 18.83
CA SER A 239 -1.82 -10.32 20.03
C SER A 239 -2.68 -9.20 20.60
N LEU A 240 -2.90 -9.24 21.92
CA LEU A 240 -3.57 -8.20 22.72
C LEU A 240 -2.57 -7.45 23.61
N GLY A 241 -1.27 -7.80 23.52
CA GLY A 241 -0.19 -7.23 24.33
C GLY A 241 0.22 -5.82 23.89
N ASN A 242 -0.74 -4.91 23.78
CA ASN A 242 -0.53 -3.52 23.37
C ASN A 242 -1.10 -2.54 24.39
N ASN A 243 -0.78 -1.25 24.23
CA ASN A 243 -1.19 -0.21 25.17
C ASN A 243 -2.63 0.26 24.97
N HIS A 244 -3.34 -0.22 23.95
CA HIS A 244 -4.70 0.16 23.60
C HIS A 244 -5.75 -0.86 24.00
N VAL A 245 -5.37 -2.11 24.31
CA VAL A 245 -6.28 -3.18 24.77
C VAL A 245 -7.19 -2.77 25.95
N TYR A 246 -6.79 -1.78 26.76
CA TYR A 246 -7.52 -1.28 27.91
C TYR A 246 -8.19 0.09 27.71
N ASP A 247 -8.39 0.52 26.46
CA ASP A 247 -8.97 1.83 26.12
C ASP A 247 -10.41 2.01 26.58
N TYR A 248 -11.12 0.91 26.79
CA TYR A 248 -12.49 0.90 27.32
C TYR A 248 -12.57 0.19 28.68
N LEU A 249 -11.44 0.19 29.40
CA LEU A 249 -11.28 -0.36 30.75
C LEU A 249 -11.64 -1.86 30.79
N GLU A 250 -11.98 -2.36 31.98
CA GLU A 250 -12.37 -3.75 32.21
C GLU A 250 -13.56 -4.18 31.34
N GLY A 251 -14.50 -3.27 31.07
CA GLY A 251 -15.65 -3.54 30.20
C GLY A 251 -15.21 -3.89 28.77
N GLY A 252 -14.42 -3.01 28.14
CA GLY A 252 -13.90 -3.27 26.80
C GLY A 252 -12.96 -4.47 26.73
N MET A 253 -12.19 -4.73 27.78
CA MET A 253 -11.35 -5.92 27.85
C MET A 253 -12.19 -7.20 27.87
N ASN A 254 -13.22 -7.26 28.72
CA ASN A 254 -14.11 -8.41 28.80
C ASN A 254 -14.90 -8.62 27.51
N ASP A 255 -15.38 -7.54 26.88
CA ASP A 255 -16.02 -7.60 25.56
C ASP A 255 -15.06 -8.18 24.53
N THR A 256 -13.80 -7.74 24.53
CA THR A 256 -12.76 -8.22 23.60
C THR A 256 -12.58 -9.73 23.71
N LEU A 257 -12.34 -10.23 24.91
CA LEU A 257 -12.16 -11.66 25.14
C LEU A 257 -13.40 -12.46 24.73
N MET A 258 -14.58 -11.99 25.13
CA MET A 258 -15.85 -12.62 24.78
C MET A 258 -16.06 -12.68 23.26
N HIS A 259 -15.79 -11.61 22.53
CA HIS A 259 -15.95 -11.58 21.07
C HIS A 259 -14.95 -12.50 20.38
N LEU A 260 -13.67 -12.49 20.78
CA LEU A 260 -12.66 -13.37 20.20
C LEU A 260 -12.96 -14.84 20.48
N ASP A 261 -13.38 -15.19 21.70
CA ASP A 261 -13.83 -16.55 22.05
C ASP A 261 -15.02 -17.00 21.19
N ASN A 262 -16.03 -16.13 21.02
CA ASN A 262 -17.21 -16.42 20.21
C ASN A 262 -16.89 -16.59 18.72
N LEU A 263 -15.88 -15.87 18.22
CA LEU A 263 -15.40 -15.96 16.84
C LEU A 263 -14.41 -17.12 16.64
N GLY A 264 -13.96 -17.78 17.72
CA GLY A 264 -12.94 -18.82 17.66
C GLY A 264 -11.55 -18.31 17.28
N ILE A 265 -11.29 -17.01 17.46
CA ILE A 265 -10.00 -16.39 17.16
C ILE A 265 -9.06 -16.65 18.34
N THR A 266 -7.91 -17.27 18.08
CA THR A 266 -6.90 -17.48 19.13
C THR A 266 -6.26 -16.15 19.50
N TYR A 267 -6.08 -15.89 20.80
CA TYR A 267 -5.42 -14.66 21.26
C TYR A 267 -4.40 -14.91 22.37
N TYR A 268 -3.48 -13.96 22.53
CA TYR A 268 -2.45 -13.98 23.56
C TYR A 268 -2.04 -12.57 23.98
N GLY A 269 -1.30 -12.44 25.09
CA GLY A 269 -0.72 -11.16 25.52
C GLY A 269 -1.64 -10.25 26.34
N ALA A 270 -2.87 -10.69 26.63
CA ALA A 270 -3.86 -9.96 27.44
C ALA A 270 -3.45 -9.72 28.92
N GLY A 271 -2.61 -10.58 29.49
CA GLY A 271 -2.13 -10.44 30.87
C GLY A 271 -3.15 -10.79 31.96
N VAL A 272 -4.27 -11.43 31.60
CA VAL A 272 -5.34 -11.92 32.51
C VAL A 272 -5.59 -13.41 32.34
#